data_AF-A0A8B7DLU6-F1
#
_entry.id   AF-A0A8B7DLU6-F1
#
_cell.length_a   1.000
_cell.length_b   1.000
_cell.length_c   1.000
_cell.angle_alpha   90.00
_cell.angle_beta   90.00
_cell.angle_gamma   90.00
#
_symmetry.space_group_name_H-M   'P 1'
#
loop_
_entity.id
_entity.type
_entity.pdbx_description
1 polymer ?
#
loop_
_entity_poly.entity_id
_entity_poly.type
_entity_poly.pdbx_seq_one_letter_code
_entity_poly.pdbx_strand_id
1 'polypeptide(L)'
;MSKVKTRYSSTTRISEFVGPGKDFIPSELPTNRAVIQKGILLKEQKSITCNLHQNKYSNKDLASDLIPLVLAQWKKASILFQQPVVIGEKSLYYRIKTLWEKVENVAWGRTKVKVKEELILKWLYSQRNKTGEKSDMQMGHADKIETMKLRKKYKRKVSDEEAYKKRIKKIEKEQAFFEVAEEEDIELDKEHQKNIFPGFLDENYNLDNVNLTLKQDNEIKILVKRLLKEKLGVYAFLVTRFLEKKSRYNTMSIKNTAMASIRFGISPAATAAIATSYLQDLIEAGFLTPESSYLACDPSKLTRERKKVMVVAKKNDNLKLPKADIAIYFDGRKDSTRAMINDSNGQLHPIIIKEQHITVTIESGGRYLGHFTPNAPNHLDKPAKKIAEGVYNLLQQYNLTESCLVLGADSTSINTGWKGGAITHLEKLLGHKCHWAICMLYSNELFLRHLIEGIDGPTSCSTGFVGPVGKFNKM
;
A
#
# COMPACT_ATOMS: atom_id res chain seq x y z
N MET A 1 -49.69 -7.38 -2.19
CA MET A 1 -48.42 -7.08 -2.89
C MET A 1 -48.04 -5.63 -2.63
N SER A 2 -47.03 -5.36 -1.80
CA SER A 2 -46.61 -3.99 -1.47
C SER A 2 -45.82 -3.38 -2.63
N LYS A 3 -46.34 -2.30 -3.23
CA LYS A 3 -45.61 -1.49 -4.23
C LYS A 3 -44.25 -1.07 -3.67
N VAL A 4 -43.19 -1.35 -4.41
CA VAL A 4 -41.83 -0.86 -4.13
C VAL A 4 -41.86 0.67 -4.14
N LYS A 5 -41.61 1.29 -2.99
CA LYS A 5 -41.58 2.76 -2.86
C LYS A 5 -40.26 3.30 -3.42
N THR A 6 -40.34 4.24 -4.35
CA THR A 6 -39.20 5.05 -4.81
C THR A 6 -38.98 6.24 -3.87
N ARG A 7 -37.76 6.82 -3.90
CA ARG A 7 -37.23 7.86 -2.98
C ARG A 7 -38.11 9.09 -2.71
N TYR A 8 -39.19 9.30 -3.45
CA TYR A 8 -39.92 10.58 -3.47
C TYR A 8 -41.34 10.54 -2.89
N SER A 9 -41.86 9.40 -2.40
CA SER A 9 -43.31 9.29 -2.11
C SER A 9 -43.77 9.56 -0.66
N SER A 10 -42.92 10.04 0.26
CA SER A 10 -43.36 10.42 1.64
C SER A 10 -42.35 11.30 2.39
N THR A 11 -41.87 12.38 1.79
CA THR A 11 -40.93 13.29 2.49
C THR A 11 -41.68 14.29 3.38
N THR A 12 -41.28 14.34 4.66
CA THR A 12 -41.62 15.43 5.59
C THR A 12 -40.40 16.35 5.69
N ARG A 13 -40.57 17.62 6.08
CA ARG A 13 -39.41 18.54 6.29
C ARG A 13 -38.36 17.95 7.25
N ILE A 14 -38.80 17.14 8.22
CA ILE A 14 -37.90 16.43 9.14
C ILE A 14 -37.13 15.32 8.41
N SER A 15 -37.75 14.54 7.53
CA SER A 15 -37.05 13.49 6.77
C SER A 15 -36.16 14.04 5.65
N GLU A 16 -36.44 15.23 5.12
CA GLU A 16 -35.51 15.96 4.25
C GLU A 16 -34.24 16.38 5.00
N PHE A 17 -34.38 16.78 6.27
CA PHE A 17 -33.25 17.22 7.08
C PHE A 17 -32.41 16.07 7.64
N VAL A 18 -33.04 14.99 8.12
CA VAL A 18 -32.36 13.89 8.83
C VAL A 18 -32.16 12.65 7.97
N GLY A 19 -32.89 12.52 6.87
CA GLY A 19 -33.00 11.33 6.04
C GLY A 19 -34.28 10.52 6.30
N PRO A 20 -34.59 9.54 5.44
CA PRO A 20 -35.82 8.75 5.53
C PRO A 20 -35.85 7.88 6.79
N GLY A 21 -37.05 7.42 7.16
CA GLY A 21 -37.24 6.50 8.27
C GLY A 21 -36.43 5.21 8.09
N LYS A 22 -35.77 4.74 9.16
CA LYS A 22 -34.90 3.56 9.12
C LYS A 22 -34.93 2.81 10.46
N ASP A 23 -34.83 1.49 10.39
CA ASP A 23 -34.63 0.62 11.55
C ASP A 23 -33.23 0.75 12.17
N PHE A 24 -33.12 0.35 13.45
CA PHE A 24 -31.83 0.25 14.12
C PHE A 24 -30.96 -0.83 13.49
N ILE A 25 -29.66 -0.56 13.41
CA ILE A 25 -28.67 -1.54 12.98
C ILE A 25 -28.34 -2.42 14.19
N PRO A 26 -28.50 -3.77 14.13
CA PRO A 26 -28.40 -4.64 15.29
C PRO A 26 -27.09 -4.54 16.09
N SER A 27 -25.96 -4.28 15.41
CA SER A 27 -24.63 -4.17 16.00
C SER A 27 -24.27 -2.78 16.54
N GLU A 28 -25.11 -1.76 16.34
CA GLU A 28 -24.78 -0.38 16.71
C GLU A 28 -25.54 0.10 17.95
N LEU A 29 -24.89 0.97 18.73
CA LEU A 29 -25.58 1.79 19.71
C LEU A 29 -26.54 2.80 19.04
N PRO A 30 -27.73 3.04 19.63
CA PRO A 30 -28.74 3.93 19.07
C PRO A 30 -28.31 5.40 19.20
N THR A 31 -27.76 5.96 18.14
CA THR A 31 -27.43 7.40 18.07
C THR A 31 -28.65 8.28 17.94
N ASN A 32 -28.55 9.53 18.40
CA ASN A 32 -29.59 10.57 18.26
C ASN A 32 -30.22 10.60 16.86
N ARG A 33 -29.41 10.56 15.79
CA ARG A 33 -29.91 10.51 14.41
C ARG A 33 -30.74 9.25 14.10
N ALA A 34 -30.25 8.08 14.52
CA ALA A 34 -30.93 6.81 14.33
C ALA A 34 -32.25 6.74 15.13
N VAL A 35 -32.29 7.33 16.32
CA VAL A 35 -33.52 7.45 17.13
C VAL A 35 -34.56 8.30 16.42
N ILE A 36 -34.15 9.42 15.80
CA ILE A 36 -35.05 10.26 14.99
C ILE A 36 -35.53 9.51 13.74
N GLN A 37 -34.65 8.81 13.02
CA GLN A 37 -35.03 8.01 11.85
C GLN A 37 -35.98 6.86 12.19
N LYS A 38 -35.78 6.20 13.34
CA LYS A 38 -36.71 5.19 13.84
C LYS A 38 -38.07 5.81 14.20
N GLY A 39 -38.07 7.02 14.76
CA GLY A 39 -39.28 7.78 15.06
C GLY A 39 -40.08 8.21 13.81
N ILE A 40 -39.38 8.58 12.74
CA ILE A 40 -40.00 8.86 11.43
C ILE A 40 -40.67 7.59 10.89
N LEU A 41 -39.97 6.46 10.94
CA LEU A 41 -40.50 5.16 10.51
C LEU A 41 -41.75 4.75 11.31
N LEU A 42 -41.77 4.99 12.63
CA LEU A 42 -42.93 4.72 13.48
C LEU A 42 -44.12 5.62 13.16
N LYS A 43 -43.88 6.92 12.91
CA LYS A 43 -44.93 7.85 12.45
C LYS A 43 -45.53 7.37 11.12
N GLU A 44 -44.68 6.96 10.18
CA GLU A 44 -45.12 6.43 8.88
C GLU A 44 -45.93 5.13 9.02
N GLN A 45 -45.47 4.20 9.87
CA GLN A 45 -46.17 2.94 10.13
C GLN A 45 -47.55 3.19 10.77
N LYS A 46 -47.62 4.01 11.83
CA LYS A 46 -48.90 4.30 12.51
C LYS A 46 -49.87 5.10 11.66
N SER A 47 -49.40 5.99 10.79
CA SER A 47 -50.27 6.66 9.81
C SER A 47 -50.90 5.69 8.81
N ILE A 48 -50.21 4.59 8.47
CA ILE A 48 -50.73 3.53 7.58
C ILE A 48 -51.71 2.61 8.33
N THR A 49 -51.40 2.23 9.57
CA THR A 49 -52.20 1.25 10.33
C THR A 49 -53.49 1.85 10.92
N CYS A 50 -53.52 3.15 11.23
CA CYS A 50 -54.64 3.76 11.96
C CYS A 50 -55.48 4.75 11.13
N ASN A 51 -55.24 4.93 9.83
CA ASN A 51 -55.91 5.95 8.98
C ASN A 51 -55.89 7.37 9.60
N LEU A 52 -54.91 7.67 10.44
CA LEU A 52 -54.75 8.97 11.08
C LEU A 52 -53.81 9.82 10.23
N HIS A 53 -54.27 11.02 9.83
CA HIS A 53 -53.41 12.05 9.24
C HIS A 53 -52.17 12.26 10.13
N GLN A 54 -51.00 12.38 9.51
CA GLN A 54 -49.66 12.52 10.16
C GLN A 54 -49.59 13.59 11.26
N ASN A 55 -50.55 14.52 11.30
CA ASN A 55 -50.65 15.64 12.25
C ASN A 55 -51.26 15.31 13.63
N LYS A 56 -51.66 14.07 13.93
CA LYS A 56 -52.21 13.69 15.26
C LYS A 56 -51.25 12.95 16.20
N TYR A 57 -50.02 12.65 15.77
CA TYR A 57 -49.08 11.90 16.62
C TYR A 57 -48.21 12.85 17.47
N SER A 58 -48.60 13.00 18.74
CA SER A 58 -47.92 13.90 19.68
C SER A 58 -46.47 13.50 19.92
N ASN A 59 -45.61 14.48 20.19
CA ASN A 59 -44.21 14.26 20.58
C ASN A 59 -44.12 13.44 21.89
N LYS A 60 -45.16 13.49 22.74
CA LYS A 60 -45.26 12.68 23.96
C LYS A 60 -45.46 11.19 23.65
N ASP A 61 -46.39 10.88 22.76
CA ASP A 61 -46.73 9.50 22.38
C ASP A 61 -45.58 8.86 21.60
N LEU A 62 -44.97 9.63 20.69
CA LEU A 62 -43.76 9.23 19.98
C LEU A 62 -42.61 8.88 20.91
N ALA A 63 -42.34 9.71 21.92
CA ALA A 63 -41.28 9.46 22.88
C ALA A 63 -41.59 8.19 23.72
N SER A 64 -42.84 8.00 24.13
CA SER A 64 -43.28 6.82 24.87
C SER A 64 -43.07 5.53 24.07
N ASP A 65 -43.40 5.53 22.78
CA ASP A 65 -43.26 4.37 21.90
C ASP A 65 -41.81 4.07 21.49
N LEU A 66 -40.94 5.09 21.45
CA LEU A 66 -39.52 4.92 21.10
C LEU A 66 -38.67 4.34 22.24
N ILE A 67 -39.01 4.63 23.50
CA ILE A 67 -38.25 4.18 24.67
C ILE A 67 -38.02 2.66 24.68
N PRO A 68 -39.05 1.79 24.59
CA PRO A 68 -38.83 0.34 24.66
C PRO A 68 -37.93 -0.16 23.53
N LEU A 69 -38.03 0.45 22.34
CA LEU A 69 -37.21 0.09 21.17
C LEU A 69 -35.74 0.50 21.34
N VAL A 70 -35.51 1.71 21.86
CA VAL A 70 -34.16 2.21 22.15
C VAL A 70 -33.51 1.38 23.26
N LEU A 71 -34.26 1.03 24.31
CA LEU A 71 -33.76 0.18 25.40
C LEU A 71 -33.47 -1.24 24.94
N ALA A 72 -34.32 -1.83 24.10
CA ALA A 72 -34.06 -3.15 23.52
C ALA A 72 -32.79 -3.15 22.65
N GLN A 73 -32.61 -2.12 21.82
CA GLN A 73 -31.39 -1.96 21.02
C GLN A 73 -30.16 -1.72 21.90
N TRP A 74 -30.31 -0.91 22.95
CA TRP A 74 -29.25 -0.64 23.92
C TRP A 74 -28.80 -1.91 24.63
N LYS A 75 -29.75 -2.73 25.11
CA LYS A 75 -29.46 -4.01 25.76
C LYS A 75 -28.72 -4.98 24.84
N LYS A 76 -29.12 -5.09 23.57
CA LYS A 76 -28.43 -5.94 22.57
C LYS A 76 -26.99 -5.50 22.35
N ALA A 77 -26.75 -4.20 22.16
CA ALA A 77 -25.41 -3.68 21.98
C ALA A 77 -24.58 -3.70 23.28
N SER A 78 -25.23 -3.58 24.45
CA SER A 78 -24.56 -3.53 25.75
C SER A 78 -23.91 -4.85 26.17
N ILE A 79 -24.36 -6.00 25.64
CA ILE A 79 -23.75 -7.32 25.92
C ILE A 79 -22.32 -7.41 25.39
N LEU A 80 -21.96 -6.58 24.41
CA LEU A 80 -20.61 -6.55 23.83
C LEU A 80 -19.59 -5.78 24.70
N PHE A 81 -20.02 -5.13 25.78
CA PHE A 81 -19.14 -4.40 26.69
C PHE A 81 -18.79 -5.26 27.91
N GLN A 82 -17.53 -5.19 28.37
CA GLN A 82 -17.08 -5.92 29.57
C GLN A 82 -17.84 -5.51 30.84
N GLN A 83 -18.36 -4.28 30.90
CA GLN A 83 -19.20 -3.80 31.99
C GLN A 83 -20.50 -3.16 31.44
N PRO A 84 -21.67 -3.45 32.04
CA PRO A 84 -22.95 -3.01 31.49
C PRO A 84 -23.17 -1.50 31.68
N VAL A 85 -23.55 -0.81 30.60
CA VAL A 85 -23.85 0.64 30.63
C VAL A 85 -25.35 0.84 30.84
N VAL A 86 -25.75 1.52 31.93
CA VAL A 86 -27.15 1.72 32.31
C VAL A 86 -27.69 3.06 31.80
N ILE A 87 -28.89 3.05 31.20
CA ILE A 87 -29.67 4.25 30.85
C ILE A 87 -31.01 4.20 31.58
N GLY A 88 -31.34 5.26 32.33
CA GLY A 88 -32.63 5.40 33.00
C GLY A 88 -33.76 5.86 32.06
N GLU A 89 -34.93 5.24 32.16
CA GLU A 89 -36.08 5.48 31.27
C GLU A 89 -36.61 6.92 31.31
N LYS A 90 -36.72 7.49 32.52
CA LYS A 90 -37.15 8.90 32.71
C LYS A 90 -36.20 9.87 32.00
N SER A 91 -34.88 9.66 32.14
CA SER A 91 -33.87 10.48 31.44
C SER A 91 -33.96 10.30 29.93
N LEU A 92 -34.25 9.09 29.46
CA LEU A 92 -34.35 8.79 28.04
C LEU A 92 -35.58 9.49 27.41
N TYR A 93 -36.72 9.49 28.09
CA TYR A 93 -37.93 10.20 27.67
C TYR A 93 -37.65 11.69 27.39
N TYR A 94 -37.08 12.40 28.36
CA TYR A 94 -36.78 13.84 28.20
C TYR A 94 -35.76 14.09 27.09
N ARG A 95 -34.76 13.21 26.92
CA ARG A 95 -33.77 13.32 25.84
C ARG A 95 -34.41 13.14 24.46
N ILE A 96 -35.28 12.15 24.28
CA ILE A 96 -35.96 11.90 22.99
C ILE A 96 -36.90 13.06 22.66
N LYS A 97 -37.71 13.51 23.63
CA LYS A 97 -38.65 14.62 23.45
C LYS A 97 -37.93 15.91 23.05
N THR A 98 -36.92 16.32 23.83
CA THR A 98 -36.15 17.55 23.56
C THR A 98 -35.36 17.47 22.26
N LEU A 99 -34.84 16.29 21.91
CA LEU A 99 -34.18 16.07 20.62
C LEU A 99 -35.16 16.25 19.46
N TRP A 100 -36.36 15.67 19.56
CA TRP A 100 -37.39 15.77 18.54
C TRP A 100 -37.83 17.22 18.29
N GLU A 101 -38.12 17.97 19.37
CA GLU A 101 -38.50 19.39 19.30
C GLU A 101 -37.40 20.25 18.67
N LYS A 102 -36.13 19.98 19.00
CA LYS A 102 -34.98 20.68 18.39
C LYS A 102 -34.89 20.42 16.89
N VAL A 103 -35.03 19.17 16.47
CA VAL A 103 -34.99 18.78 15.05
C VAL A 103 -36.13 19.40 14.26
N GLU A 104 -37.33 19.37 14.84
CA GLU A 104 -38.52 19.96 14.24
C GLU A 104 -38.32 21.46 14.02
N ASN A 105 -37.92 22.21 15.07
CA ASN A 105 -37.68 23.64 14.95
C ASN A 105 -36.61 24.02 13.91
N VAL A 106 -35.58 23.18 13.75
CA VAL A 106 -34.54 23.37 12.73
C VAL A 106 -35.08 23.07 11.33
N ALA A 107 -35.82 21.98 11.16
CA ALA A 107 -36.42 21.59 9.88
C ALA A 107 -37.47 22.60 9.39
N TRP A 108 -38.20 23.25 10.30
CA TRP A 108 -39.17 24.30 9.96
C TRP A 108 -38.55 25.70 9.81
N GLY A 109 -37.24 25.86 9.98
CA GLY A 109 -36.55 27.14 9.85
C GLY A 109 -36.84 28.14 10.98
N ARG A 110 -37.35 27.66 12.13
CA ARG A 110 -37.74 28.51 13.29
C ARG A 110 -36.60 28.81 14.25
N THR A 111 -35.36 28.47 13.90
CA THR A 111 -34.19 28.56 14.80
C THR A 111 -33.04 29.33 14.14
N LYS A 112 -32.19 29.93 14.98
CA LYS A 112 -30.99 30.66 14.54
C LYS A 112 -30.03 29.73 13.76
N VAL A 113 -29.36 30.27 12.75
CA VAL A 113 -28.41 29.56 11.88
C VAL A 113 -27.35 28.78 12.67
N LYS A 114 -26.79 29.40 13.73
CA LYS A 114 -25.81 28.77 14.63
C LYS A 114 -26.31 27.47 15.28
N VAL A 115 -27.59 27.38 15.63
CA VAL A 115 -28.19 26.18 16.27
C VAL A 115 -28.36 25.06 15.25
N LYS A 116 -28.73 25.41 14.01
CA LYS A 116 -28.80 24.48 12.88
C LYS A 116 -27.41 23.91 12.56
N GLU A 117 -26.40 24.77 12.49
CA GLU A 117 -25.00 24.38 12.28
C GLU A 117 -24.49 23.49 13.41
N GLU A 118 -24.74 23.82 14.68
CA GLU A 118 -24.33 23.01 15.82
C GLU A 118 -24.98 21.62 15.82
N LEU A 119 -26.26 21.52 15.44
CA LEU A 119 -26.98 20.26 15.35
C LEU A 119 -26.45 19.39 14.20
N ILE A 120 -26.22 20.00 13.04
CA ILE A 120 -25.58 19.36 11.88
C ILE A 120 -24.17 18.91 12.25
N LEU A 121 -23.38 19.75 12.93
CA LEU A 121 -22.04 19.42 13.39
C LEU A 121 -22.08 18.28 14.40
N LYS A 122 -23.01 18.25 15.36
CA LYS A 122 -23.16 17.12 16.30
C LYS A 122 -23.57 15.82 15.60
N TRP A 123 -24.35 15.90 14.54
CA TRP A 123 -24.69 14.73 13.73
C TRP A 123 -23.56 14.30 12.82
N LEU A 124 -22.89 15.22 12.15
CA LEU A 124 -21.68 14.96 11.38
C LEU A 124 -20.57 14.44 12.29
N TYR A 125 -20.48 14.92 13.53
CA TYR A 125 -19.55 14.46 14.55
C TYR A 125 -19.94 13.07 15.08
N SER A 126 -21.22 12.80 15.33
CA SER A 126 -21.70 11.46 15.69
C SER A 126 -21.60 10.46 14.54
N GLN A 127 -21.77 10.90 13.29
CA GLN A 127 -21.53 10.10 12.10
C GLN A 127 -20.04 9.93 11.88
N ARG A 128 -19.18 10.95 12.07
CA ARG A 128 -17.70 10.89 12.07
C ARG A 128 -17.12 10.14 13.27
N ASN A 129 -17.86 9.97 14.35
CA ASN A 129 -17.50 9.12 15.47
C ASN A 129 -18.02 7.69 15.30
N LYS A 130 -19.06 7.47 14.47
CA LYS A 130 -19.50 6.16 13.96
C LYS A 130 -18.68 5.69 12.75
N THR A 131 -18.18 6.64 11.98
CA THR A 131 -17.23 6.53 10.88
C THR A 131 -16.03 7.37 11.28
N GLY A 132 -15.34 6.95 12.35
CA GLY A 132 -13.92 7.30 12.42
C GLY A 132 -13.37 6.85 11.09
N GLU A 133 -12.89 7.80 10.29
CA GLU A 133 -12.76 7.78 8.82
C GLU A 133 -13.97 8.30 8.05
N LYS A 134 -13.79 9.47 7.40
CA LYS A 134 -13.94 9.52 5.94
C LYS A 134 -12.85 10.34 5.30
N SER A 135 -11.96 9.62 4.64
CA SER A 135 -11.30 10.05 3.42
C SER A 135 -12.30 10.05 2.25
N ASP A 136 -11.84 10.52 1.09
CA ASP A 136 -12.45 10.88 -0.21
C ASP A 136 -13.59 10.01 -0.83
N MET A 137 -14.14 9.00 -0.13
CA MET A 137 -15.21 8.15 -0.67
C MET A 137 -16.62 8.80 -0.66
N GLN A 138 -16.75 10.02 -0.14
CA GLN A 138 -18.03 10.69 0.13
C GLN A 138 -18.42 11.81 -0.85
N MET A 139 -17.77 11.90 -2.02
CA MET A 139 -18.26 12.74 -3.12
C MET A 139 -19.52 12.15 -3.75
N GLY A 140 -20.54 12.99 -3.98
CA GLY A 140 -21.74 12.62 -4.73
C GLY A 140 -21.39 12.17 -6.15
N HIS A 141 -22.29 11.43 -6.81
CA HIS A 141 -22.02 10.90 -8.15
C HIS A 141 -21.69 12.00 -9.18
N ALA A 142 -22.32 13.18 -9.05
CA ALA A 142 -22.04 14.36 -9.87
C ALA A 142 -20.60 14.87 -9.68
N ASP A 143 -20.16 14.98 -8.42
CA ASP A 143 -18.82 15.48 -8.07
C ASP A 143 -17.71 14.47 -8.45
N LYS A 144 -18.00 13.16 -8.36
CA LYS A 144 -17.09 12.10 -8.86
C LYS A 144 -16.87 12.15 -10.36
N ILE A 145 -17.90 12.51 -11.14
CA ILE A 145 -17.79 12.64 -12.60
C ILE A 145 -16.96 13.87 -12.96
N GLU A 146 -17.19 14.99 -12.28
CA GLU A 146 -16.48 16.25 -12.57
C GLU A 146 -15.01 16.17 -12.16
N THR A 147 -14.71 15.60 -10.98
CA THR A 147 -13.32 15.34 -10.55
C THR A 147 -12.61 14.30 -11.42
N MET A 148 -13.29 13.27 -11.92
CA MET A 148 -12.71 12.36 -12.92
C MET A 148 -12.44 13.03 -14.26
N LYS A 149 -13.33 13.93 -14.72
CA LYS A 149 -13.11 14.72 -15.94
C LYS A 149 -11.90 15.65 -15.80
N LEU A 150 -11.77 16.32 -14.65
CA LEU A 150 -10.62 17.18 -14.33
C LEU A 150 -9.32 16.39 -14.22
N ARG A 151 -9.32 15.23 -13.53
CA ARG A 151 -8.16 14.33 -13.44
C ARG A 151 -7.75 13.76 -14.81
N LYS A 152 -8.70 13.38 -15.67
CA LYS A 152 -8.41 12.93 -17.06
C LYS A 152 -7.84 14.06 -17.92
N LYS A 153 -8.37 15.29 -17.79
CA LYS A 153 -7.87 16.48 -18.52
C LYS A 153 -6.43 16.80 -18.11
N TYR A 154 -6.14 16.73 -16.81
CA TYR A 154 -4.79 16.97 -16.29
C TYR A 154 -3.80 15.87 -16.74
N LYS A 155 -4.21 14.60 -16.69
CA LYS A 155 -3.37 13.47 -17.10
C LYS A 155 -3.05 13.48 -18.61
N ARG A 156 -3.98 13.94 -19.44
CA ARG A 156 -3.74 14.16 -20.89
C ARG A 156 -2.74 15.29 -21.13
N LYS A 157 -2.91 16.45 -20.49
CA LYS A 157 -1.96 17.57 -20.61
C LYS A 157 -0.52 17.18 -20.23
N VAL A 158 -0.36 16.47 -19.11
CA VAL A 158 0.97 16.01 -18.66
C VAL A 158 1.57 14.99 -19.64
N SER A 159 0.76 14.05 -20.16
CA SER A 159 1.22 13.07 -21.15
C SER A 159 1.59 13.72 -22.49
N ASP A 160 0.85 14.74 -22.93
CA ASP A 160 1.10 15.44 -24.19
C ASP A 160 2.36 16.31 -24.08
N GLU A 161 2.59 16.96 -22.93
CA GLU A 161 3.83 17.70 -22.65
C GLU A 161 5.06 16.77 -22.56
N GLU A 162 4.92 15.60 -21.94
CA GLU A 162 6.01 14.61 -21.88
C GLU A 162 6.32 14.01 -23.25
N ALA A 163 5.30 13.75 -24.08
CA ALA A 163 5.47 13.27 -25.44
C ALA A 163 6.13 14.33 -26.33
N TYR A 164 5.76 15.60 -26.18
CA TYR A 164 6.38 16.72 -26.89
C TYR A 164 7.86 16.89 -26.52
N LYS A 165 8.20 16.88 -25.22
CA LYS A 165 9.60 16.93 -24.74
C LYS A 165 10.45 15.76 -25.25
N LYS A 166 9.88 14.56 -25.36
CA LYS A 166 10.57 13.39 -25.94
C LYS A 166 10.82 13.53 -27.44
N ARG A 167 9.91 14.15 -28.19
CA ARG A 167 10.09 14.41 -29.63
C ARG A 167 11.20 15.43 -29.89
N ILE A 168 11.21 16.54 -29.14
CA ILE A 168 12.28 17.56 -29.24
C ILE A 168 13.66 16.92 -28.98
N LYS A 169 13.79 16.18 -27.88
CA LYS A 169 15.06 15.53 -27.52
C LYS A 169 15.52 14.46 -28.52
N LYS A 170 14.60 13.90 -29.31
CA LYS A 170 14.93 12.95 -30.37
C LYS A 170 15.44 13.68 -31.62
N ILE A 171 14.79 14.78 -32.00
CA ILE A 171 15.20 15.62 -33.13
C ILE A 171 16.59 16.22 -32.86
N GLU A 172 16.84 16.76 -31.67
CA GLU A 172 18.15 17.31 -31.27
C GLU A 172 19.27 16.26 -31.35
N LYS A 173 18.97 14.99 -31.02
CA LYS A 173 19.93 13.89 -31.11
C LYS A 173 20.19 13.45 -32.55
N GLU A 174 19.17 13.49 -33.40
CA GLU A 174 19.31 13.15 -34.82
C GLU A 174 20.10 14.24 -35.54
N GLN A 175 19.86 15.53 -35.25
CA GLN A 175 20.64 16.65 -35.79
C GLN A 175 22.12 16.59 -35.38
N ALA A 176 22.42 16.34 -34.11
CA ALA A 176 23.80 16.18 -33.63
C ALA A 176 24.50 14.93 -34.22
N PHE A 177 23.75 13.91 -34.63
CA PHE A 177 24.32 12.72 -35.28
C PHE A 177 24.65 12.97 -36.76
N PHE A 178 23.83 13.76 -37.46
CA PHE A 178 24.09 14.14 -38.84
C PHE A 178 25.30 15.08 -38.98
N GLU A 179 25.48 16.03 -38.05
CA GLU A 179 26.64 16.92 -38.06
C GLU A 179 27.98 16.16 -37.89
N VAL A 180 28.01 15.12 -37.05
CA VAL A 180 29.22 14.29 -36.84
C VAL A 180 29.52 13.37 -38.02
N ALA A 181 28.49 12.82 -38.66
CA ALA A 181 28.68 11.95 -39.83
C ALA A 181 29.21 12.72 -41.06
N GLU A 182 28.79 13.98 -41.21
CA GLU A 182 29.25 14.85 -42.31
C GLU A 182 30.73 15.25 -42.14
N GLU A 183 31.23 15.33 -40.90
CA GLU A 183 32.66 15.55 -40.59
C GLU A 183 33.53 14.32 -40.87
N GLU A 184 33.06 13.10 -40.55
CA GLU A 184 33.80 11.84 -40.75
C GLU A 184 33.93 11.44 -42.24
N ASP A 185 32.89 11.67 -43.06
CA ASP A 185 32.91 11.38 -44.50
C ASP A 185 33.92 12.27 -45.26
N ILE A 186 34.12 13.52 -44.82
CA ILE A 186 35.11 14.46 -45.38
C ILE A 186 36.56 14.00 -45.09
N GLU A 187 36.76 13.19 -44.05
CA GLU A 187 38.07 12.73 -43.58
C GLU A 187 38.50 11.42 -44.26
N LEU A 188 37.57 10.48 -44.47
CA LEU A 188 37.80 9.20 -45.15
C LEU A 188 38.16 9.34 -46.64
N ASP A 189 37.58 10.32 -47.33
CA ASP A 189 37.81 10.55 -48.77
C ASP A 189 39.25 11.04 -49.06
N LYS A 190 39.90 11.66 -48.06
CA LYS A 190 41.30 12.10 -48.13
C LYS A 190 42.29 10.96 -47.92
N GLU A 191 41.88 9.89 -47.24
CA GLU A 191 42.75 8.77 -46.87
C GLU A 191 42.77 7.66 -47.95
N HIS A 192 41.64 7.46 -48.64
CA HIS A 192 41.50 6.41 -49.66
C HIS A 192 42.33 6.67 -50.94
N GLN A 193 42.69 7.92 -51.24
CA GLN A 193 43.52 8.25 -52.41
C GLN A 193 45.01 7.83 -52.26
N LYS A 194 45.45 7.35 -51.10
CA LYS A 194 46.88 7.14 -50.81
C LYS A 194 47.45 5.74 -51.02
N ASN A 195 46.67 4.65 -51.06
CA ASN A 195 47.23 3.30 -50.88
C ASN A 195 46.68 2.23 -51.85
N ILE A 196 47.43 1.92 -52.92
CA ILE A 196 47.27 0.70 -53.75
C ILE A 196 48.66 0.15 -54.13
N PHE A 197 48.98 -1.13 -53.84
CA PHE A 197 49.54 -2.19 -54.74
C PHE A 197 49.97 -3.52 -53.98
N PRO A 198 50.13 -4.71 -54.65
CA PRO A 198 49.97 -6.10 -54.14
C PRO A 198 51.17 -7.09 -54.37
N GLY A 199 51.02 -8.38 -53.99
CA GLY A 199 51.86 -9.56 -54.35
C GLY A 199 52.11 -10.52 -53.15
N PHE A 200 52.39 -11.85 -53.20
CA PHE A 200 52.67 -12.87 -54.22
C PHE A 200 52.72 -14.27 -53.51
N LEU A 201 52.62 -15.39 -54.25
CA LEU A 201 52.50 -16.82 -53.82
C LEU A 201 53.85 -17.57 -53.72
N ASP A 202 53.95 -18.70 -52.97
CA ASP A 202 54.38 -20.05 -53.46
C ASP A 202 54.74 -21.10 -52.37
N GLU A 203 54.96 -22.35 -52.82
CA GLU A 203 54.62 -23.68 -52.25
C GLU A 203 55.78 -24.53 -51.65
N ASN A 204 55.37 -25.64 -50.99
CA ASN A 204 56.04 -26.94 -50.69
C ASN A 204 56.82 -27.15 -49.37
N TYR A 205 56.41 -28.16 -48.57
CA TYR A 205 57.26 -29.30 -48.12
C TYR A 205 56.48 -30.40 -47.35
N ASN A 206 57.01 -31.63 -47.43
CA ASN A 206 56.42 -32.94 -47.09
C ASN A 206 56.71 -33.39 -45.63
N LEU A 207 55.85 -34.27 -45.08
CA LEU A 207 55.90 -34.84 -43.72
C LEU A 207 56.81 -36.08 -43.64
N ASP A 208 57.54 -36.25 -42.52
CA ASP A 208 57.51 -37.49 -41.73
C ASP A 208 58.14 -37.35 -40.32
N ASN A 209 57.38 -37.91 -39.36
CA ASN A 209 57.69 -38.45 -38.03
C ASN A 209 58.08 -37.55 -36.82
N VAL A 210 57.02 -37.20 -36.08
CA VAL A 210 56.77 -37.57 -34.66
C VAL A 210 57.61 -36.87 -33.58
N ASN A 211 57.04 -35.77 -33.06
CA ASN A 211 57.05 -35.40 -31.64
C ASN A 211 55.64 -34.92 -31.26
N LEU A 212 54.88 -35.81 -30.62
CA LEU A 212 53.44 -35.72 -30.36
C LEU A 212 53.12 -34.77 -29.20
N THR A 213 52.32 -33.73 -29.46
CA THR A 213 51.35 -33.00 -28.57
C THR A 213 51.11 -31.52 -28.93
N LEU A 214 51.73 -30.99 -29.99
CA LEU A 214 51.26 -29.78 -30.71
C LEU A 214 51.35 -29.98 -32.23
N LYS A 215 52.28 -30.84 -32.67
CA LYS A 215 52.44 -31.23 -34.08
C LYS A 215 51.28 -32.09 -34.58
N GLN A 216 50.78 -33.05 -33.81
CA GLN A 216 49.65 -33.89 -34.24
C GLN A 216 48.35 -33.12 -34.48
N ASP A 217 48.03 -32.14 -33.63
CA ASP A 217 46.85 -31.29 -33.83
C ASP A 217 46.97 -30.43 -35.09
N ASN A 218 48.20 -29.98 -35.40
CA ASN A 218 48.47 -29.23 -36.63
C ASN A 218 48.49 -30.14 -37.86
N GLU A 219 49.02 -31.35 -37.77
CA GLU A 219 49.00 -32.36 -38.84
C GLU A 219 47.57 -32.81 -39.15
N ILE A 220 46.75 -33.05 -38.12
CA ILE A 220 45.32 -33.35 -38.26
C ILE A 220 44.59 -32.16 -38.90
N LYS A 221 44.85 -30.93 -38.48
CA LYS A 221 44.28 -29.72 -39.12
C LYS A 221 44.70 -29.59 -40.59
N ILE A 222 45.96 -29.88 -40.92
CA ILE A 222 46.47 -29.84 -42.29
C ILE A 222 45.81 -30.94 -43.14
N LEU A 223 45.67 -32.16 -42.61
CA LEU A 223 44.99 -33.28 -43.27
C LEU A 223 43.51 -32.95 -43.53
N VAL A 224 42.80 -32.41 -42.54
CA VAL A 224 41.40 -31.98 -42.64
C VAL A 224 41.25 -30.87 -43.68
N LYS A 225 42.14 -29.87 -43.71
CA LYS A 225 42.15 -28.81 -44.73
C LYS A 225 42.37 -29.36 -46.13
N ARG A 226 43.27 -30.34 -46.30
CA ARG A 226 43.56 -31.00 -47.58
C ARG A 226 42.37 -31.80 -48.10
N LEU A 227 41.76 -32.63 -47.24
CA LEU A 227 40.57 -33.41 -47.55
C LEU A 227 39.35 -32.53 -47.89
N LEU A 228 39.19 -31.42 -47.18
CA LEU A 228 38.16 -30.42 -47.50
C LEU A 228 38.40 -29.78 -48.87
N LYS A 229 39.67 -29.46 -49.22
CA LYS A 229 40.04 -28.88 -50.52
C LYS A 229 39.83 -29.86 -51.68
N GLU A 230 40.15 -31.14 -51.50
CA GLU A 230 39.89 -32.19 -52.50
C GLU A 230 38.39 -32.44 -52.72
N LYS A 231 37.58 -32.45 -51.66
CA LYS A 231 36.14 -32.75 -51.75
C LYS A 231 35.28 -31.56 -52.17
N LEU A 232 35.62 -30.34 -51.75
CA LEU A 232 34.78 -29.14 -51.92
C LEU A 232 35.40 -28.05 -52.80
N GLY A 233 36.65 -28.20 -53.26
CA GLY A 233 37.31 -27.25 -54.16
C GLY A 233 37.27 -25.81 -53.62
N VAL A 234 36.67 -24.89 -54.39
CA VAL A 234 36.54 -23.46 -54.05
C VAL A 234 35.74 -23.23 -52.76
N TYR A 235 34.82 -24.14 -52.42
CA TYR A 235 33.97 -24.02 -51.22
C TYR A 235 34.65 -24.50 -49.94
N ALA A 236 35.79 -25.22 -50.05
CA ALA A 236 36.54 -25.70 -48.89
C ALA A 236 36.92 -24.56 -47.95
N PHE A 237 37.32 -23.42 -48.52
CA PHE A 237 37.68 -22.21 -47.78
C PHE A 237 36.55 -21.71 -46.88
N LEU A 238 35.31 -21.71 -47.38
CA LEU A 238 34.13 -21.27 -46.62
C LEU A 238 33.84 -22.18 -45.42
N VAL A 239 34.02 -23.50 -45.59
CA VAL A 239 33.82 -24.49 -44.52
C VAL A 239 34.91 -24.39 -43.46
N THR A 240 36.18 -24.29 -43.84
CA THR A 240 37.27 -24.03 -42.89
C THR A 240 37.06 -22.72 -42.14
N ARG A 241 36.66 -21.65 -42.83
CA ARG A 241 36.34 -20.35 -42.20
C ARG A 241 35.18 -20.45 -41.21
N PHE A 242 34.22 -21.34 -41.47
CA PHE A 242 33.10 -21.59 -40.59
C PHE A 242 33.50 -22.38 -39.34
N LEU A 243 34.31 -23.43 -39.50
CA LEU A 243 34.78 -24.29 -38.40
C LEU A 243 35.80 -23.59 -37.50
N GLU A 244 36.69 -22.79 -38.08
CA GLU A 244 37.71 -22.01 -37.34
C GLU A 244 37.14 -20.70 -36.77
N LYS A 245 35.84 -20.44 -36.96
CA LYS A 245 35.18 -19.24 -36.43
C LYS A 245 35.08 -19.32 -34.91
N LYS A 246 36.16 -18.99 -34.20
CA LYS A 246 36.10 -18.63 -32.78
C LYS A 246 35.08 -17.50 -32.66
N SER A 247 34.01 -17.71 -31.88
CA SER A 247 33.04 -16.65 -31.57
C SER A 247 33.82 -15.46 -31.01
N ARG A 248 33.75 -14.29 -31.64
CA ARG A 248 34.33 -13.05 -31.12
C ARG A 248 33.75 -12.67 -29.74
N TYR A 249 32.63 -13.26 -29.37
CA TYR A 249 31.89 -12.96 -28.16
C TYR A 249 31.99 -14.09 -27.13
N ASN A 250 32.27 -13.71 -25.89
CA ASN A 250 32.30 -14.60 -24.74
C ASN A 250 30.87 -15.04 -24.34
N THR A 251 30.45 -16.23 -24.79
CA THR A 251 29.13 -16.83 -24.50
C THR A 251 29.07 -17.65 -23.21
N MET A 252 30.17 -17.77 -22.46
CA MET A 252 30.24 -18.55 -21.23
C MET A 252 29.24 -18.04 -20.17
N SER A 253 28.51 -18.95 -19.53
CA SER A 253 27.61 -18.63 -18.41
C SER A 253 28.40 -18.38 -17.12
N ILE A 254 28.09 -17.29 -16.42
CA ILE A 254 28.73 -16.88 -15.15
C ILE A 254 27.74 -16.85 -13.99
N LYS A 255 26.79 -17.78 -13.99
CA LYS A 255 25.70 -17.89 -12.99
C LYS A 255 26.21 -17.86 -11.56
N ASN A 256 27.25 -18.62 -11.24
CA ASN A 256 27.77 -18.75 -9.87
C ASN A 256 28.40 -17.44 -9.38
N THR A 257 29.22 -16.80 -10.22
CA THR A 257 29.81 -15.48 -9.95
C THR A 257 28.73 -14.42 -9.75
N ALA A 258 27.69 -14.44 -10.58
CA ALA A 258 26.54 -13.54 -10.44
C ALA A 258 25.76 -13.78 -9.13
N MET A 259 25.56 -15.04 -8.73
CA MET A 259 24.93 -15.38 -7.45
C MET A 259 25.75 -14.90 -6.26
N ALA A 260 27.08 -15.11 -6.27
CA ALA A 260 27.98 -14.63 -5.22
C ALA A 260 27.94 -13.10 -5.13
N SER A 261 27.98 -12.40 -6.26
CA SER A 261 27.87 -10.94 -6.31
C SER A 261 26.57 -10.41 -5.69
N ILE A 262 25.44 -11.08 -5.93
CA ILE A 262 24.16 -10.71 -5.31
C ILE A 262 24.18 -10.96 -3.80
N ARG A 263 24.69 -12.12 -3.36
CA ARG A 263 24.77 -12.50 -1.95
C ARG A 263 25.58 -11.52 -1.11
N PHE A 264 26.70 -11.06 -1.63
CA PHE A 264 27.60 -10.13 -0.94
C PHE A 264 27.32 -8.66 -1.24
N GLY A 265 26.29 -8.34 -2.04
CA GLY A 265 25.93 -6.95 -2.35
C GLY A 265 26.96 -6.18 -3.19
N ILE A 266 27.85 -6.87 -3.89
CA ILE A 266 28.95 -6.26 -4.66
C ILE A 266 28.40 -5.69 -5.98
N SER A 267 28.93 -4.55 -6.43
CA SER A 267 28.50 -3.94 -7.70
C SER A 267 28.90 -4.81 -8.91
N PRO A 268 28.13 -4.80 -10.02
CA PRO A 268 28.48 -5.58 -11.21
C PRO A 268 29.87 -5.22 -11.77
N ALA A 269 30.26 -3.95 -11.68
CA ALA A 269 31.56 -3.49 -12.13
C ALA A 269 32.70 -4.01 -11.24
N ALA A 270 32.54 -3.95 -9.92
CA ALA A 270 33.54 -4.48 -8.99
C ALA A 270 33.68 -6.00 -9.13
N THR A 271 32.57 -6.74 -9.23
CA THR A 271 32.62 -8.19 -9.48
C THR A 271 33.29 -8.53 -10.81
N ALA A 272 33.05 -7.72 -11.86
CA ALA A 272 33.67 -7.91 -13.17
C ALA A 272 35.19 -7.74 -13.11
N ALA A 273 35.65 -6.71 -12.39
CA ALA A 273 37.06 -6.46 -12.16
C ALA A 273 37.70 -7.63 -11.38
N ILE A 274 37.09 -8.08 -10.27
CA ILE A 274 37.59 -9.19 -9.46
C ILE A 274 37.65 -10.50 -10.28
N ALA A 275 36.62 -10.79 -11.08
CA ALA A 275 36.59 -11.99 -11.90
C ALA A 275 37.64 -11.95 -13.02
N THR A 276 37.92 -10.75 -13.56
CA THR A 276 38.91 -10.56 -14.63
C THR A 276 40.33 -10.55 -14.08
N SER A 277 40.56 -10.01 -12.88
CA SER A 277 41.87 -10.09 -12.22
C SER A 277 42.20 -11.53 -11.84
N TYR A 278 41.23 -12.28 -11.29
CA TYR A 278 41.43 -13.71 -11.01
C TYR A 278 41.73 -14.53 -12.28
N LEU A 279 41.17 -14.14 -13.43
CA LEU A 279 41.52 -14.75 -14.71
C LEU A 279 42.97 -14.43 -15.12
N GLN A 280 43.44 -13.20 -14.89
CA GLN A 280 44.83 -12.81 -15.15
C GLN A 280 45.80 -13.61 -14.27
N ASP A 281 45.49 -13.77 -12.98
CA ASP A 281 46.31 -14.56 -12.05
C ASP A 281 46.44 -16.03 -12.51
N LEU A 282 45.37 -16.62 -13.05
CA LEU A 282 45.39 -17.99 -13.59
C LEU A 282 46.23 -18.12 -14.87
N ILE A 283 46.25 -17.08 -15.70
CA ILE A 283 47.09 -17.03 -16.91
C ILE A 283 48.56 -16.89 -16.51
N GLU A 284 48.86 -16.00 -15.56
CA GLU A 284 50.22 -15.77 -15.07
C GLU A 284 50.79 -17.01 -14.35
N ALA A 285 49.97 -17.71 -13.57
CA ALA A 285 50.34 -18.97 -12.92
C ALA A 285 50.45 -20.16 -13.89
N GLY A 286 50.14 -19.98 -15.18
CA GLY A 286 50.27 -21.02 -16.21
C GLY A 286 49.14 -22.07 -16.21
N PHE A 287 48.08 -21.90 -15.42
CA PHE A 287 46.92 -22.79 -15.44
C PHE A 287 46.03 -22.57 -16.68
N LEU A 288 46.11 -21.40 -17.30
CA LEU A 288 45.38 -21.04 -18.52
C LEU A 288 46.31 -20.41 -19.55
N THR A 289 46.00 -20.59 -20.84
CA THR A 289 46.78 -19.97 -21.91
C THR A 289 46.41 -18.48 -22.08
N PRO A 290 47.32 -17.62 -22.56
CA PRO A 290 47.02 -16.22 -22.84
C PRO A 290 45.86 -16.03 -23.84
N GLU A 291 45.65 -17.02 -24.71
CA GLU A 291 44.52 -17.07 -25.63
C GLU A 291 43.16 -17.13 -24.91
N SER A 292 43.11 -17.51 -23.63
CA SER A 292 41.88 -17.57 -22.83
C SER A 292 41.43 -16.22 -22.26
N SER A 293 42.19 -15.15 -22.51
CA SER A 293 41.87 -13.77 -22.10
C SER A 293 40.49 -13.28 -22.57
N TYR A 294 39.96 -13.82 -23.68
CA TYR A 294 38.59 -13.52 -24.14
C TYR A 294 37.49 -13.92 -23.13
N LEU A 295 37.81 -14.75 -22.13
CA LEU A 295 36.89 -15.14 -21.05
C LEU A 295 36.65 -14.02 -20.03
N ALA A 296 37.37 -12.89 -20.14
CA ALA A 296 37.18 -11.71 -19.31
C ALA A 296 35.70 -11.32 -19.20
N CYS A 297 35.33 -10.86 -18.01
CA CYS A 297 33.95 -10.51 -17.69
C CYS A 297 33.78 -9.00 -17.78
N ASP A 298 32.88 -8.55 -18.64
CA ASP A 298 32.46 -7.16 -18.66
C ASP A 298 31.30 -6.89 -17.67
N PRO A 299 31.15 -5.64 -17.17
CA PRO A 299 30.07 -5.28 -16.24
C PRO A 299 28.67 -5.55 -16.82
N SER A 300 28.48 -5.41 -18.14
CA SER A 300 27.18 -5.64 -18.79
C SER A 300 26.81 -7.12 -18.77
N LYS A 301 27.75 -8.02 -19.00
CA LYS A 301 27.55 -9.47 -18.89
C LYS A 301 27.15 -9.88 -17.48
N LEU A 302 27.81 -9.36 -16.45
CA LEU A 302 27.41 -9.59 -15.05
C LEU A 302 26.01 -9.04 -14.77
N THR A 303 25.68 -7.87 -15.29
CA THR A 303 24.34 -7.28 -15.14
C THR A 303 23.26 -8.16 -15.79
N ARG A 304 23.51 -8.70 -16.99
CA ARG A 304 22.58 -9.61 -17.69
C ARG A 304 22.38 -10.91 -16.90
N GLU A 305 23.47 -11.55 -16.47
CA GLU A 305 23.37 -12.80 -15.72
C GLU A 305 22.73 -12.61 -14.34
N ARG A 306 23.02 -11.50 -13.64
CA ARG A 306 22.31 -11.14 -12.40
C ARG A 306 20.80 -11.03 -12.62
N LYS A 307 20.36 -10.36 -13.70
CA LYS A 307 18.93 -10.27 -14.03
C LYS A 307 18.31 -11.66 -14.23
N LYS A 308 18.97 -12.57 -14.95
CA LYS A 308 18.49 -13.95 -15.15
C LYS A 308 18.35 -14.69 -13.82
N VAL A 309 19.39 -14.64 -12.98
CA VAL A 309 19.40 -15.26 -11.65
C VAL A 309 18.28 -14.71 -10.77
N MET A 310 18.09 -13.39 -10.75
CA MET A 310 17.03 -12.74 -9.98
C MET A 310 15.63 -13.15 -10.43
N VAL A 311 15.39 -13.28 -11.74
CA VAL A 311 14.09 -13.73 -12.27
C VAL A 311 13.79 -15.16 -11.83
N VAL A 312 14.78 -16.06 -11.87
CA VAL A 312 14.62 -17.44 -11.42
C VAL A 312 14.36 -17.49 -9.91
N ALA A 313 15.12 -16.74 -9.12
CA ALA A 313 14.90 -16.63 -7.67
C ALA A 313 13.50 -16.12 -7.35
N LYS A 314 13.05 -15.04 -8.01
CA LYS A 314 11.71 -14.46 -7.81
C LYS A 314 10.59 -15.45 -8.16
N LYS A 315 10.75 -16.24 -9.23
CA LYS A 315 9.77 -17.30 -9.56
C LYS A 315 9.71 -18.37 -8.47
N ASN A 316 10.86 -18.78 -7.93
CA ASN A 316 10.92 -19.77 -6.87
C ASN A 316 10.34 -19.24 -5.54
N ASP A 317 10.56 -17.96 -5.22
CA ASP A 317 9.97 -17.34 -4.04
C ASP A 317 8.45 -17.23 -4.16
N ASN A 318 7.95 -16.79 -5.33
CA ASN A 318 6.51 -16.73 -5.61
C ASN A 318 5.81 -18.10 -5.55
N LEU A 319 6.54 -19.21 -5.75
CA LEU A 319 6.00 -20.57 -5.61
C LEU A 319 5.95 -21.04 -4.15
N LYS A 320 6.77 -20.45 -3.27
CA LYS A 320 6.82 -20.77 -1.84
C LYS A 320 5.85 -19.96 -0.99
N LEU A 321 5.42 -18.80 -1.48
CA LEU A 321 4.48 -17.93 -0.76
C LEU A 321 3.03 -18.40 -1.01
N PRO A 322 2.22 -18.60 0.05
CA PRO A 322 0.80 -18.89 -0.12
C PRO A 322 0.11 -17.70 -0.82
N LYS A 323 -0.79 -18.00 -1.78
CA LYS A 323 -1.45 -17.07 -2.71
C LYS A 323 -2.34 -15.97 -2.08
N ALA A 324 -2.36 -15.81 -0.77
CA ALA A 324 -3.12 -14.77 -0.10
C ALA A 324 -2.17 -13.93 0.75
N ASP A 325 -1.59 -12.88 0.15
CA ASP A 325 -0.91 -11.83 0.89
C ASP A 325 -1.95 -11.09 1.73
N ILE A 326 -2.10 -11.49 2.98
CA ILE A 326 -3.01 -10.85 3.92
C ILE A 326 -2.25 -9.73 4.61
N ALA A 327 -2.77 -8.52 4.45
CA ALA A 327 -2.28 -7.36 5.16
C ALA A 327 -3.13 -7.16 6.42
N ILE A 328 -2.48 -7.16 7.58
CA ILE A 328 -3.11 -6.96 8.87
C ILE A 328 -2.84 -5.55 9.35
N TYR A 329 -3.90 -4.82 9.64
CA TYR A 329 -3.82 -3.51 10.27
C TYR A 329 -4.36 -3.61 11.69
N PHE A 330 -3.74 -2.90 12.62
CA PHE A 330 -4.27 -2.76 13.96
C PHE A 330 -4.12 -1.32 14.46
N ASP A 331 -5.12 -0.90 15.22
CA ASP A 331 -5.16 0.43 15.83
C ASP A 331 -5.79 0.37 17.21
N GLY A 332 -5.42 1.31 18.07
CA GLY A 332 -5.80 1.34 19.47
C GLY A 332 -6.53 2.62 19.87
N ARG A 333 -7.60 2.46 20.64
CA ARG A 333 -8.34 3.59 21.21
C ARG A 333 -8.50 3.41 22.72
N LYS A 334 -8.28 4.49 23.47
CA LYS A 334 -8.57 4.54 24.91
C LYS A 334 -9.95 5.11 25.12
N ASP A 335 -10.90 4.28 25.51
CA ASP A 335 -12.27 4.67 25.78
C ASP A 335 -12.49 4.87 27.28
N SER A 336 -13.21 5.95 27.61
CA SER A 336 -13.62 6.24 28.99
C SER A 336 -15.07 5.80 29.16
N THR A 337 -15.27 4.69 29.86
CA THR A 337 -16.58 4.10 30.07
C THR A 337 -17.01 4.33 31.51
N ARG A 338 -18.25 4.80 31.71
CA ARG A 338 -18.83 4.90 33.05
C ARG A 338 -19.42 3.56 33.41
N ALA A 339 -18.93 2.95 34.48
CA ALA A 339 -19.40 1.68 34.97
C ALA A 339 -19.74 1.72 36.47
N MET A 340 -20.53 0.76 36.93
CA MET A 340 -20.94 0.66 38.33
C MET A 340 -20.09 -0.42 38.99
N ILE A 341 -19.28 -0.04 39.98
CA ILE A 341 -18.45 -0.97 40.75
C ILE A 341 -19.02 -1.08 42.16
N ASN A 342 -19.01 -2.29 42.73
CA ASN A 342 -19.36 -2.51 44.12
C ASN A 342 -18.25 -1.99 45.03
N ASP A 343 -18.58 -1.16 45.99
CA ASP A 343 -17.72 -0.90 47.13
C ASP A 343 -17.61 -2.15 48.02
N SER A 344 -16.66 -2.15 48.96
CA SER A 344 -16.47 -3.20 49.97
C SER A 344 -17.75 -3.52 50.77
N ASN A 345 -18.72 -2.60 50.79
CA ASN A 345 -20.01 -2.74 51.45
C ASN A 345 -21.16 -3.15 50.50
N GLY A 346 -20.86 -3.51 49.25
CA GLY A 346 -21.84 -3.96 48.25
C GLY A 346 -22.71 -2.86 47.62
N GLN A 347 -22.45 -1.58 47.94
CA GLN A 347 -23.13 -0.46 47.28
C GLN A 347 -22.47 -0.16 45.93
N LEU A 348 -23.29 0.03 44.89
CA LEU A 348 -22.85 0.29 43.53
C LEU A 348 -22.54 1.77 43.34
N HIS A 349 -21.28 2.11 43.06
CA HIS A 349 -20.84 3.47 42.77
C HIS A 349 -20.46 3.65 41.29
N PRO A 350 -20.87 4.77 40.65
CA PRO A 350 -20.49 5.06 39.28
C PRO A 350 -19.02 5.54 39.21
N ILE A 351 -18.16 4.77 38.55
CA ILE A 351 -16.75 5.07 38.33
C ILE A 351 -16.48 5.17 36.82
N ILE A 352 -15.59 6.07 36.41
CA ILE A 352 -15.12 6.15 35.01
C ILE A 352 -13.88 5.28 34.89
N ILE A 353 -13.98 4.22 34.09
CA ILE A 353 -12.89 3.31 33.78
C ILE A 353 -12.33 3.68 32.41
N LYS A 354 -11.00 3.76 32.31
CA LYS A 354 -10.30 3.99 31.05
C LYS A 354 -9.71 2.67 30.57
N GLU A 355 -10.23 2.15 29.48
CA GLU A 355 -9.78 0.88 28.88
C GLU A 355 -9.23 1.14 27.49
N GLN A 356 -8.20 0.38 27.11
CA GLN A 356 -7.65 0.44 25.76
C GLN A 356 -8.20 -0.72 24.94
N HIS A 357 -8.85 -0.43 23.82
CA HIS A 357 -9.31 -1.45 22.89
C HIS A 357 -8.47 -1.38 21.62
N ILE A 358 -7.91 -2.52 21.23
CA ILE A 358 -7.16 -2.70 19.98
C ILE A 358 -8.09 -3.40 18.99
N THR A 359 -8.32 -2.77 17.84
CA THR A 359 -9.05 -3.35 16.72
C THR A 359 -8.09 -3.88 15.66
N VAL A 360 -8.40 -5.03 15.09
CA VAL A 360 -7.60 -5.67 14.04
C VAL A 360 -8.45 -5.84 12.78
N THR A 361 -7.92 -5.44 11.63
CA THR A 361 -8.56 -5.50 10.32
C THR A 361 -7.67 -6.18 9.29
N ILE A 362 -8.29 -6.74 8.27
CA ILE A 362 -7.66 -7.42 7.14
C ILE A 362 -7.88 -6.60 5.87
N GLU A 363 -6.81 -6.41 5.10
CA GLU A 363 -6.82 -5.92 3.74
C GLU A 363 -6.56 -7.08 2.73
N SER A 364 -7.13 -7.08 1.53
CA SER A 364 -7.93 -5.99 0.92
C SER A 364 -9.40 -5.95 1.36
N GLY A 365 -9.91 -4.76 1.67
CA GLY A 365 -11.33 -4.49 1.90
C GLY A 365 -11.71 -4.05 3.32
N GLY A 366 -10.75 -3.71 4.18
CA GLY A 366 -11.00 -3.22 5.53
C GLY A 366 -11.86 -4.16 6.38
N ARG A 367 -11.76 -5.47 6.15
CA ARG A 367 -12.60 -6.45 6.84
C ARG A 367 -12.22 -6.49 8.30
N TYR A 368 -13.19 -6.22 9.17
CA TYR A 368 -13.01 -6.37 10.60
C TYR A 368 -12.73 -7.84 10.97
N LEU A 369 -11.59 -8.10 11.61
CA LEU A 369 -11.19 -9.42 12.08
C LEU A 369 -11.64 -9.63 13.53
N GLY A 370 -11.38 -8.66 14.39
CA GLY A 370 -11.64 -8.76 15.81
C GLY A 370 -11.16 -7.54 16.58
N HIS A 371 -11.42 -7.54 17.88
CA HIS A 371 -10.87 -6.58 18.82
C HIS A 371 -10.51 -7.28 20.11
N PHE A 372 -9.60 -6.68 20.87
CA PHE A 372 -9.22 -7.16 22.19
C PHE A 372 -8.79 -6.01 23.08
N THR A 373 -8.85 -6.22 24.38
CA THR A 373 -8.30 -5.32 25.39
C THR A 373 -6.98 -5.91 25.87
N PRO A 374 -5.81 -5.31 25.59
CA PRO A 374 -4.55 -5.80 26.13
C PRO A 374 -4.59 -5.72 27.67
N ASN A 375 -4.13 -6.78 28.32
CA ASN A 375 -4.01 -6.81 29.77
C ASN A 375 -3.11 -5.67 30.26
N ALA A 376 -3.37 -5.21 31.48
CA ALA A 376 -2.54 -4.18 32.11
C ALA A 376 -1.05 -4.62 32.07
N PRO A 377 -0.15 -3.76 31.58
CA PRO A 377 1.26 -4.10 31.47
C PRO A 377 1.85 -4.26 32.87
N ASN A 378 2.47 -5.42 33.14
CA ASN A 378 3.29 -5.61 34.33
C ASN A 378 4.62 -4.86 34.14
N HIS A 379 5.33 -4.52 35.22
CA HIS A 379 6.61 -3.78 35.16
C HIS A 379 7.69 -4.47 34.30
N LEU A 380 7.55 -5.78 34.03
CA LEU A 380 8.42 -6.58 33.18
C LEU A 380 7.99 -6.61 31.69
N ASP A 381 6.69 -6.46 31.41
CA ASP A 381 6.13 -6.60 30.07
C ASP A 381 5.77 -5.23 29.49
N LYS A 382 6.49 -4.82 28.43
CA LYS A 382 6.20 -3.56 27.75
C LYS A 382 4.79 -3.58 27.12
N PRO A 383 4.07 -2.45 27.07
CA PRO A 383 2.75 -2.36 26.46
C PRO A 383 2.71 -2.88 25.01
N ALA A 384 3.76 -2.58 24.24
CA ALA A 384 3.94 -3.02 22.87
C ALA A 384 3.91 -4.56 22.72
N LYS A 385 4.49 -5.28 23.68
CA LYS A 385 4.51 -6.76 23.68
C LYS A 385 3.11 -7.32 23.90
N LYS A 386 2.32 -6.73 24.79
CA LYS A 386 0.92 -7.14 25.03
C LYS A 386 0.02 -6.90 23.83
N ILE A 387 0.23 -5.79 23.11
CA ILE A 387 -0.46 -5.54 21.84
C ILE A 387 -0.09 -6.62 20.82
N ALA A 388 1.20 -6.92 20.66
CA ALA A 388 1.66 -7.97 19.74
C ALA A 388 1.09 -9.35 20.07
N GLU A 389 1.12 -9.76 21.34
CA GLU A 389 0.54 -11.02 21.81
C GLU A 389 -0.96 -11.10 21.47
N GLY A 390 -1.73 -10.04 21.71
CA GLY A 390 -3.16 -10.03 21.42
C GLY A 390 -3.48 -10.09 19.92
N VAL A 391 -2.73 -9.37 19.08
CA VAL A 391 -2.88 -9.47 17.62
C VAL A 391 -2.50 -10.87 17.14
N TYR A 392 -1.41 -11.43 17.63
CA TYR A 392 -0.96 -12.79 17.27
C TYR A 392 -2.00 -13.86 17.65
N ASN A 393 -2.60 -13.77 18.84
CA ASN A 393 -3.66 -14.68 19.27
C ASN A 393 -4.88 -14.62 18.35
N LEU A 394 -5.28 -13.42 17.90
CA LEU A 394 -6.33 -13.28 16.89
C LEU A 394 -5.91 -13.94 15.56
N LEU A 395 -4.68 -13.74 15.11
CA LEU A 395 -4.20 -14.38 13.87
C LEU A 395 -4.19 -15.91 13.98
N GLN A 396 -3.80 -16.46 15.14
CA GLN A 396 -3.88 -17.90 15.39
C GLN A 396 -5.32 -18.41 15.35
N GLN A 397 -6.26 -17.71 16.00
CA GLN A 397 -7.67 -18.09 16.02
C GLN A 397 -8.29 -18.22 14.62
N TYR A 398 -7.82 -17.39 13.68
CA TYR A 398 -8.29 -17.40 12.29
C TYR A 398 -7.35 -18.12 11.31
N ASN A 399 -6.31 -18.81 11.80
CA ASN A 399 -5.30 -19.51 10.99
C ASN A 399 -4.61 -18.61 9.94
N LEU A 400 -4.29 -17.37 10.30
CA LEU A 400 -3.72 -16.36 9.40
C LEU A 400 -2.23 -16.10 9.61
N THR A 401 -1.60 -16.78 10.57
CA THR A 401 -0.19 -16.55 10.95
C THR A 401 0.77 -16.75 9.78
N GLU A 402 0.61 -17.79 8.97
CA GLU A 402 1.51 -18.08 7.83
C GLU A 402 1.21 -17.23 6.59
N SER A 403 0.04 -16.59 6.54
CA SER A 403 -0.42 -15.80 5.38
C SER A 403 -0.22 -14.29 5.57
N CYS A 404 0.21 -13.86 6.76
CA CYS A 404 0.38 -12.46 7.11
C CYS A 404 1.73 -11.93 6.62
N LEU A 405 1.75 -11.29 5.45
CA LEU A 405 2.97 -10.68 4.91
C LEU A 405 3.16 -9.21 5.31
N VAL A 406 2.06 -8.49 5.54
CA VAL A 406 2.09 -7.03 5.74
C VAL A 406 1.46 -6.68 7.07
N LEU A 407 2.13 -5.81 7.82
CA LEU A 407 1.66 -5.26 9.09
C LEU A 407 1.53 -3.76 8.97
N GLY A 408 0.38 -3.22 9.34
CA GLY A 408 0.12 -1.79 9.39
C GLY A 408 -0.35 -1.34 10.76
N ALA A 409 0.20 -0.22 11.23
CA ALA A 409 -0.21 0.43 12.47
C ALA A 409 0.11 1.93 12.38
N ASP A 410 -0.39 2.71 13.33
CA ASP A 410 0.05 4.10 13.48
C ASP A 410 1.58 4.20 13.65
N SER A 411 2.17 5.37 13.37
CA SER A 411 3.63 5.50 13.45
C SER A 411 4.12 5.87 14.85
N THR A 412 3.35 5.56 15.90
CA THR A 412 3.77 5.83 17.27
C THR A 412 4.95 4.93 17.67
N SER A 413 5.79 5.41 18.59
CA SER A 413 6.98 4.67 19.04
C SER A 413 6.65 3.33 19.69
N ILE A 414 5.46 3.19 20.27
CA ILE A 414 4.97 1.93 20.86
C ILE A 414 4.76 0.86 19.78
N ASN A 415 4.33 1.25 18.58
CA ASN A 415 4.09 0.33 17.48
C ASN A 415 5.35 0.11 16.62
N THR A 416 6.12 1.18 16.36
CA THR A 416 7.22 1.20 15.37
C THR A 416 8.63 1.04 15.95
N GLY A 417 8.79 1.01 17.27
CA GLY A 417 10.10 0.98 17.90
C GLY A 417 10.97 -0.20 17.45
N TRP A 418 12.15 0.07 16.89
CA TRP A 418 13.04 -0.94 16.27
C TRP A 418 13.45 -2.13 17.16
N LYS A 419 13.51 -1.94 18.49
CA LYS A 419 13.91 -2.97 19.46
C LYS A 419 12.73 -3.60 20.22
N GLY A 420 11.65 -2.85 20.37
CA GLY A 420 10.56 -3.18 21.31
C GLY A 420 9.21 -2.62 20.94
N GLY A 421 9.01 -2.29 19.66
CA GLY A 421 7.72 -1.92 19.10
C GLY A 421 6.84 -3.15 18.90
N ALA A 422 5.52 -2.93 18.85
CA ALA A 422 4.54 -3.99 18.69
C ALA A 422 4.79 -4.81 17.41
N ILE A 423 5.14 -4.14 16.30
CA ILE A 423 5.43 -4.79 15.02
C ILE A 423 6.64 -5.72 15.14
N THR A 424 7.73 -5.26 15.73
CA THR A 424 8.94 -6.07 15.93
C THR A 424 8.68 -7.28 16.83
N HIS A 425 7.84 -7.13 17.86
CA HIS A 425 7.43 -8.26 18.69
C HIS A 425 6.55 -9.25 17.91
N LEU A 426 5.67 -8.74 17.04
CA LEU A 426 4.79 -9.58 16.23
C LEU A 426 5.57 -10.38 15.18
N GLU A 427 6.56 -9.79 14.51
CA GLU A 427 7.45 -10.51 13.58
C GLU A 427 8.18 -11.67 14.27
N LYS A 428 8.62 -11.46 15.52
CA LYS A 428 9.24 -12.53 16.33
C LYS A 428 8.26 -13.67 16.63
N LEU A 429 6.99 -13.35 16.92
CA LEU A 429 5.94 -14.35 17.17
C LEU A 429 5.53 -15.10 15.90
N LEU A 430 5.50 -14.40 14.75
CA LEU A 430 5.19 -14.99 13.45
C LEU A 430 6.35 -15.82 12.88
N GLY A 431 7.57 -15.63 13.37
CA GLY A 431 8.75 -16.40 12.95
C GLY A 431 9.29 -16.04 11.56
N HIS A 432 8.79 -14.97 10.94
CA HIS A 432 9.25 -14.48 9.65
C HIS A 432 9.17 -12.95 9.58
N LYS A 433 9.89 -12.34 8.63
CA LYS A 433 9.89 -10.88 8.43
C LYS A 433 8.63 -10.45 7.72
N CYS A 434 7.99 -9.39 8.21
CA CYS A 434 6.83 -8.79 7.58
C CYS A 434 7.20 -7.47 6.91
N HIS A 435 6.45 -7.08 5.89
CA HIS A 435 6.52 -5.75 5.34
C HIS A 435 5.72 -4.79 6.21
N TRP A 436 6.38 -3.73 6.68
CA TRP A 436 5.68 -2.68 7.41
C TRP A 436 5.03 -1.69 6.46
N ALA A 437 3.72 -1.53 6.56
CA ALA A 437 2.95 -0.48 5.92
C ALA A 437 2.81 0.72 6.86
N ILE A 438 3.34 1.86 6.44
CA ILE A 438 3.23 3.12 7.18
C ILE A 438 1.79 3.62 7.10
N CYS A 439 1.21 3.98 8.25
CA CYS A 439 -0.11 4.59 8.29
C CYS A 439 -0.08 5.99 7.64
N MET A 440 -0.62 6.08 6.42
CA MET A 440 -0.71 7.33 5.67
C MET A 440 -1.62 8.37 6.34
N LEU A 441 -2.63 7.93 7.11
CA LEU A 441 -3.51 8.83 7.87
C LEU A 441 -2.72 9.57 8.95
N TYR A 442 -1.91 8.82 9.71
CA TYR A 442 -1.05 9.39 10.75
C TYR A 442 0.02 10.32 10.16
N SER A 443 0.61 9.96 9.02
CA SER A 443 1.55 10.84 8.30
C SER A 443 0.89 12.15 7.87
N ASN A 444 -0.32 12.10 7.30
CA ASN A 444 -1.05 13.30 6.89
C ASN A 444 -1.43 14.17 8.09
N GLU A 445 -1.84 13.56 9.21
CA GLU A 445 -2.13 14.27 10.45
C GLU A 445 -0.91 15.07 10.92
N LEU A 446 0.29 14.46 10.95
CA LEU A 446 1.51 15.12 11.38
C LEU A 446 1.84 16.34 10.52
N PHE A 447 1.78 16.21 9.19
CA PHE A 447 2.04 17.34 8.30
C PHE A 447 1.02 18.48 8.48
N LEU A 448 -0.27 18.14 8.55
CA LEU A 448 -1.31 19.14 8.74
C LEU A 448 -1.24 19.78 10.13
N ARG A 449 -0.89 19.01 11.15
CA ARG A 449 -0.69 19.52 12.51
C ARG A 449 0.41 20.55 12.55
N HIS A 450 1.56 20.29 11.92
CA HIS A 450 2.65 21.27 11.85
C HIS A 450 2.26 22.52 11.07
N LEU A 451 1.52 22.36 9.98
CA LEU A 451 0.99 23.50 9.21
C LEU A 451 0.04 24.36 10.07
N ILE A 452 -0.91 23.71 10.74
CA ILE A 452 -1.90 24.38 11.60
C ILE A 452 -1.20 25.01 12.80
N GLU A 453 -0.25 24.33 13.42
CA GLU A 453 0.54 24.88 14.54
C GLU A 453 1.35 26.10 14.12
N GLY A 454 1.86 26.13 12.87
CA GLY A 454 2.48 27.32 12.30
C GLY A 454 1.52 28.49 12.07
N ILE A 455 0.27 28.21 11.70
CA ILE A 455 -0.74 29.22 11.34
C ILE A 455 -1.54 29.74 12.57
N ASP A 456 -1.93 28.82 13.45
CA ASP A 456 -2.81 29.03 14.61
C ASP A 456 -2.07 28.93 15.96
N GLY A 457 -0.76 28.67 15.94
CA GLY A 457 0.06 28.53 17.13
C GLY A 457 -0.13 27.18 17.84
N PRO A 458 0.74 26.84 18.81
CA PRO A 458 0.57 25.65 19.63
C PRO A 458 -0.73 25.74 20.43
N THR A 459 -1.53 24.67 20.40
CA THR A 459 -2.79 24.56 21.15
C THR A 459 -2.47 24.34 22.62
N SER A 460 -2.33 25.44 23.37
CA SER A 460 -2.01 25.42 24.80
C SER A 460 -3.24 25.21 25.70
N CYS A 461 -4.45 25.45 25.21
CA CYS A 461 -5.69 25.09 25.92
C CYS A 461 -6.89 24.91 24.97
N SER A 462 -7.96 24.31 25.48
CA SER A 462 -9.20 24.03 24.74
C SER A 462 -10.03 25.27 24.38
N THR A 463 -9.65 26.47 24.84
CA THR A 463 -10.42 27.71 24.70
C THR A 463 -9.61 28.89 24.13
N GLY A 464 -8.33 28.69 23.80
CA GLY A 464 -7.43 29.77 23.41
C GLY A 464 -6.77 29.52 22.05
N PHE A 465 -7.08 30.38 21.08
CA PHE A 465 -6.28 30.50 19.86
C PHE A 465 -5.11 31.45 20.11
N VAL A 466 -3.89 31.05 19.75
CA VAL A 466 -2.65 31.76 20.10
C VAL A 466 -1.95 32.34 18.88
N GLY A 467 -2.13 31.74 17.71
CA GLY A 467 -1.48 32.13 16.47
C GLY A 467 -2.13 33.31 15.74
N PRO A 468 -1.46 33.78 14.67
CA PRO A 468 -1.86 34.98 13.94
C PRO A 468 -3.32 34.92 13.44
N VAL A 469 -3.77 33.81 12.85
CA VAL A 469 -5.16 33.68 12.34
C VAL A 469 -6.19 33.64 13.47
N GLY A 470 -5.93 32.85 14.52
CA GLY A 470 -6.73 32.83 15.73
C GLY A 470 -6.93 34.19 16.42
N LYS A 471 -5.93 35.09 16.34
CA LYS A 471 -6.01 36.46 16.85
C LYS A 471 -6.88 37.37 15.96
N PHE A 472 -6.89 37.17 14.64
CA PHE A 472 -7.75 37.91 13.73
C PHE A 472 -9.25 37.64 13.97
N ASN A 473 -9.63 36.43 14.38
CA ASN A 473 -11.02 36.05 14.67
C ASN A 473 -11.53 36.50 16.07
N LYS A 474 -10.73 37.23 16.85
CA LYS A 474 -11.12 37.81 18.15
C LYS A 474 -11.55 39.28 18.07
N MET A 475 -11.53 39.90 16.88
CA MET A 475 -12.30 41.12 16.58
C MET A 475 -13.73 40.73 16.18
#